data_AF-X5DYQ0-F1
#
_entry.id   AF-X5DYQ0-F1
#
_cell.length_a   1.000
_cell.length_b   1.000
_cell.length_c   1.000
_cell.angle_alpha   90.00
_cell.angle_beta   90.00
_cell.angle_gamma   90.00
#
_symmetry.space_group_name_H-M   'P 1'
#
loop_
_entity.id
_entity.type
_entity.pdbx_description
1 polymer ?
#
loop_
_entity_poly.entity_id
_entity_poly.type
_entity_poly.pdbx_seq_one_letter_code
_entity_poly.pdbx_strand_id
1 'polypeptide(L)'
;MGAGTGEHAETPLKRLVTSGGRDGITLRLYLALLWKCSASPYDVEIPARLWAELLGLEPPVETYSRRVNGAVKRLEDANLISVDRRRGKPSVVTLLDESGDGSPYRPPRGSKDPLDRWVRVPIELWQGDSFYQLGTPGLAMLLAILAERNKPNEPMWWSISQFQRRIGLAPTTRARGVKQLREAGLLTAERKRLPSVPGSFANDPVRQTYLLHLGEVATRRRRKRAVDGKGKGSASAGR
;
A
#
# COMPACT_ATOMS: atom_id res chain seq x y z
N MET A 1 25.83 -13.68 24.59
CA MET A 1 26.12 -14.32 23.28
C MET A 1 24.98 -15.30 23.04
N GLY A 2 24.16 -15.04 22.03
CA GLY A 2 22.91 -15.78 21.77
C GLY A 2 22.23 -15.10 20.59
N ALA A 3 22.76 -15.35 19.39
CA ALA A 3 22.11 -14.96 18.15
C ALA A 3 20.83 -15.78 18.05
N GLY A 4 19.72 -15.18 18.49
CA GLY A 4 18.38 -15.73 18.29
C GLY A 4 18.17 -15.93 16.81
N THR A 5 17.99 -17.19 16.43
CA THR A 5 17.59 -17.69 15.12
C THR A 5 16.56 -16.74 14.49
N GLY A 6 16.81 -16.31 13.26
CA GLY A 6 16.04 -15.27 12.58
C GLY A 6 14.60 -15.68 12.30
N GLU A 7 13.73 -15.55 13.30
CA GLU A 7 12.31 -15.80 13.17
C GLU A 7 11.71 -14.67 12.31
N HIS A 8 11.21 -15.04 11.13
CA HIS A 8 10.53 -14.11 10.23
C HIS A 8 9.13 -13.85 10.76
N ALA A 9 8.74 -12.57 10.93
CA ALA A 9 7.38 -12.28 11.39
C ALA A 9 6.33 -12.90 10.45
N GLU A 10 5.44 -13.70 11.01
CA GLU A 10 4.23 -14.20 10.36
C GLU A 10 3.15 -13.13 10.43
N THR A 11 3.29 -12.09 9.60
CA THR A 11 2.32 -10.99 9.54
C THR A 11 1.11 -11.34 8.65
N PRO A 12 -0.07 -10.74 8.88
CA PRO A 12 -1.19 -10.86 7.94
C PRO A 12 -0.80 -10.49 6.51
N LEU A 13 0.01 -9.44 6.33
CA LEU A 13 0.50 -9.03 5.01
C LEU A 13 1.33 -10.12 4.33
N LYS A 14 2.23 -10.80 5.06
CA LYS A 14 3.00 -11.93 4.53
C LYS A 14 2.08 -13.07 4.09
N ARG A 15 1.08 -13.41 4.90
CA ARG A 15 0.07 -14.42 4.56
C ARG A 15 -0.66 -14.06 3.26
N LEU A 16 -1.17 -12.82 3.16
CA LEU A 16 -1.87 -12.34 1.96
C LEU A 16 -1.00 -12.33 0.69
N VAL A 17 0.30 -12.01 0.81
CA VAL A 17 1.21 -12.05 -0.34
C VAL A 17 1.53 -13.49 -0.76
N THR A 18 1.54 -14.42 0.18
CA THR A 18 1.89 -15.83 -0.07
C THR A 18 0.70 -16.63 -0.60
N SER A 19 -0.49 -16.43 -0.01
CA SER A 19 -1.72 -17.11 -0.41
C SER A 19 -2.51 -16.37 -1.51
N GLY A 20 -2.16 -15.12 -1.78
CA GLY A 20 -2.83 -14.26 -2.73
C GLY A 20 -2.46 -14.53 -4.19
N GLY A 21 -3.34 -14.06 -5.09
CA GLY A 21 -3.06 -14.03 -6.53
C GLY A 21 -1.97 -13.02 -6.89
N ARG A 22 -1.40 -13.15 -8.10
CA ARG A 22 -0.43 -12.18 -8.66
C ARG A 22 -1.08 -10.85 -9.07
N ASP A 23 -2.40 -10.83 -9.18
CA ASP A 23 -3.21 -9.70 -9.65
C ASP A 23 -3.40 -8.59 -8.60
N GLY A 24 -3.04 -8.85 -7.34
CA GLY A 24 -3.07 -7.86 -6.26
C GLY A 24 -4.46 -7.53 -5.72
N ILE A 25 -5.51 -8.21 -6.17
CA ILE A 25 -6.91 -7.84 -5.85
C ILE A 25 -7.15 -7.78 -4.34
N THR A 26 -6.66 -8.76 -3.57
CA THR A 26 -6.85 -8.78 -2.11
C THR A 26 -6.25 -7.56 -1.43
N LEU A 27 -5.04 -7.17 -1.82
CA LEU A 27 -4.36 -6.01 -1.23
C LEU A 27 -5.03 -4.71 -1.68
N ARG A 28 -5.49 -4.65 -2.93
CA ARG A 28 -6.21 -3.49 -3.48
C ARG A 28 -7.58 -3.33 -2.79
N LEU A 29 -8.30 -4.42 -2.53
CA LEU A 29 -9.54 -4.42 -1.73
C LEU A 29 -9.28 -3.95 -0.30
N TYR A 30 -8.22 -4.43 0.33
CA TYR A 30 -7.87 -3.99 1.68
C TYR A 30 -7.58 -2.48 1.75
N LEU A 31 -6.80 -1.94 0.81
CA LEU A 31 -6.59 -0.49 0.68
C LEU A 31 -7.92 0.27 0.48
N ALA A 32 -8.84 -0.30 -0.29
CA ALA A 32 -10.14 0.31 -0.55
C ALA A 32 -11.02 0.36 0.71
N LEU A 33 -10.98 -0.70 1.53
CA LEU A 33 -11.66 -0.77 2.82
C LEU A 33 -11.05 0.22 3.81
N LEU A 34 -9.72 0.31 3.90
CA LEU A 34 -9.02 1.29 4.73
C LEU A 34 -9.35 2.74 4.35
N TRP A 35 -9.57 3.00 3.06
CA TRP A 35 -10.06 4.29 2.58
C TRP A 35 -11.53 4.52 2.99
N LYS A 36 -12.41 3.56 2.68
CA LYS A 36 -13.86 3.71 2.81
C LYS A 36 -14.36 3.68 4.25
N CYS A 37 -13.77 2.82 5.07
CA CYS A 37 -14.07 2.65 6.49
C CYS A 37 -13.14 3.52 7.37
N SER A 38 -12.68 4.68 6.88
CA SER A 38 -11.75 5.54 7.63
C SER A 38 -12.42 6.33 8.79
N ALA A 39 -13.72 6.16 9.00
CA ALA A 39 -14.50 6.78 10.07
C ALA A 39 -15.55 5.80 10.62
N SER A 40 -15.95 6.01 11.88
CA SER A 40 -17.04 5.26 12.52
C SER A 40 -18.30 5.27 11.63
N PRO A 41 -18.97 4.12 11.43
CA PRO A 41 -18.89 2.86 12.18
C PRO A 41 -17.78 1.86 11.76
N TYR A 42 -16.84 2.24 10.89
CA TYR A 42 -15.78 1.35 10.36
C TYR A 42 -16.31 0.13 9.57
N ASP A 43 -17.58 0.19 9.18
CA ASP A 43 -18.24 -0.81 8.36
C ASP A 43 -18.64 -0.24 6.99
N VAL A 44 -18.95 -1.15 6.08
CA VAL A 44 -19.46 -0.81 4.77
C VAL A 44 -20.36 -1.91 4.22
N GLU A 45 -21.49 -1.51 3.66
CA GLU A 45 -22.42 -2.36 2.93
C GLU A 45 -22.40 -1.97 1.44
N ILE A 46 -21.50 -2.58 0.67
CA ILE A 46 -21.36 -2.31 -0.78
C ILE A 46 -21.44 -3.63 -1.56
N PRO A 47 -22.30 -3.71 -2.62
CA PRO A 47 -22.37 -4.87 -3.49
C PRO A 47 -21.04 -5.21 -4.16
N ALA A 48 -20.77 -6.51 -4.37
CA ALA A 48 -19.55 -7.00 -5.00
C ALA A 48 -19.25 -6.38 -6.39
N ARG A 49 -20.30 -5.96 -7.12
CA ARG A 49 -20.16 -5.28 -8.42
C ARG A 49 -19.44 -3.93 -8.30
N LEU A 50 -19.83 -3.09 -7.33
CA LEU A 50 -19.19 -1.78 -7.13
C LEU A 50 -17.74 -1.94 -6.66
N TRP A 51 -17.46 -2.97 -5.86
CA TRP A 51 -16.07 -3.34 -5.55
C TRP A 51 -15.29 -3.75 -6.80
N ALA A 52 -15.87 -4.55 -7.68
CA ALA A 52 -15.20 -4.96 -8.92
C ALA A 52 -14.83 -3.77 -9.81
N GLU A 53 -15.74 -2.80 -9.95
CA GLU A 53 -15.51 -1.55 -10.68
C GLU A 53 -14.38 -0.74 -10.03
N LEU A 54 -14.42 -0.54 -8.72
CA LEU A 54 -13.36 0.17 -7.98
C LEU A 54 -12.01 -0.55 -8.04
N LEU A 55 -11.98 -1.87 -8.18
CA LEU A 55 -10.74 -2.66 -8.22
C LEU A 55 -10.13 -2.76 -9.64
N GLY A 56 -10.79 -2.16 -10.63
CA GLY A 56 -10.36 -2.15 -12.03
C GLY A 56 -10.46 -3.52 -12.70
N LEU A 57 -11.48 -4.32 -12.36
CA LEU A 57 -11.67 -5.63 -12.95
C LEU A 57 -12.44 -5.54 -14.28
N GLU A 58 -11.77 -5.81 -15.39
CA GLU A 58 -12.34 -5.75 -16.75
C GLU A 58 -13.18 -6.99 -17.11
N PRO A 59 -14.33 -6.83 -17.83
CA PRO A 59 -15.27 -7.85 -18.35
C PRO A 59 -14.64 -9.20 -18.79
N PRO A 60 -15.30 -10.38 -18.60
CA PRO A 60 -16.73 -10.57 -18.34
C PRO A 60 -17.19 -10.72 -16.86
N VAL A 61 -18.37 -10.13 -16.59
CA VAL A 61 -19.07 -9.92 -15.30
C VAL A 61 -19.12 -11.14 -14.39
N GLU A 62 -19.23 -12.33 -14.98
CA GLU A 62 -19.38 -13.62 -14.29
C GLU A 62 -18.19 -13.95 -13.37
N THR A 63 -17.02 -13.37 -13.65
CA THR A 63 -15.77 -13.67 -12.92
C THR A 63 -15.56 -12.74 -11.71
N TYR A 64 -16.19 -11.56 -11.66
CA TYR A 64 -15.87 -10.56 -10.63
C TYR A 64 -16.36 -10.91 -9.26
N SER A 65 -17.63 -11.31 -9.13
CA SER A 65 -18.20 -11.68 -7.83
C SER A 65 -17.38 -12.79 -7.17
N ARG A 66 -16.93 -13.78 -7.96
CA ARG A 66 -16.07 -14.85 -7.46
C ARG A 66 -14.71 -14.33 -6.99
N ARG A 67 -14.05 -13.44 -7.76
CA ARG A 67 -12.75 -12.87 -7.41
C ARG A 67 -12.82 -11.96 -6.18
N VAL A 68 -13.84 -11.10 -6.11
CA VAL A 68 -14.10 -10.22 -4.96
C VAL A 68 -14.42 -11.06 -3.73
N ASN A 69 -15.32 -12.03 -3.81
CA ASN A 69 -15.65 -12.91 -2.68
C ASN A 69 -14.44 -13.74 -2.23
N GLY A 70 -13.61 -14.21 -3.15
CA GLY A 70 -12.34 -14.87 -2.83
C GLY A 70 -11.35 -13.94 -2.14
N ALA A 71 -11.30 -12.66 -2.54
CA ALA A 71 -10.48 -11.66 -1.86
C ALA A 71 -11.01 -11.33 -0.45
N VAL A 72 -12.32 -11.15 -0.29
CA VAL A 72 -12.99 -10.98 1.01
C VAL A 72 -12.68 -12.15 1.92
N LYS A 73 -12.86 -13.39 1.45
CA LYS A 73 -12.53 -14.59 2.22
C LYS A 73 -11.08 -14.61 2.69
N ARG A 74 -10.11 -14.26 1.83
CA ARG A 74 -8.69 -14.19 2.25
C ARG A 74 -8.43 -13.13 3.31
N LEU A 75 -9.14 -12.00 3.29
CA LEU A 75 -9.02 -10.97 4.31
C LEU A 75 -9.64 -11.41 5.65
N GLU A 76 -10.78 -12.11 5.58
CA GLU A 76 -11.44 -12.69 6.75
C GLU A 76 -10.58 -13.82 7.37
N ASP A 77 -10.06 -14.74 6.55
CA ASP A 77 -9.14 -15.81 6.99
C ASP A 77 -7.84 -15.23 7.63
N ALA A 78 -7.47 -14.00 7.27
CA ALA A 78 -6.33 -13.28 7.84
C ALA A 78 -6.68 -12.44 9.07
N ASN A 79 -7.94 -12.48 9.54
CA ASN A 79 -8.51 -11.66 10.62
C ASN A 79 -8.33 -10.15 10.43
N LEU A 80 -8.36 -9.67 9.18
CA LEU A 80 -8.29 -8.23 8.88
C LEU A 80 -9.68 -7.60 8.71
N ILE A 81 -10.70 -8.43 8.50
CA ILE A 81 -12.09 -8.02 8.40
C ILE A 81 -13.00 -9.05 9.05
N SER A 82 -14.18 -8.61 9.46
CA SER A 82 -15.33 -9.45 9.78
C SER A 82 -16.44 -9.23 8.74
N VAL A 83 -17.16 -10.29 8.39
CA VAL A 83 -18.19 -10.25 7.33
C VAL A 83 -19.52 -10.80 7.83
N ASP A 84 -20.50 -9.92 7.99
CA ASP A 84 -21.90 -10.30 8.24
C ASP A 84 -22.59 -10.59 6.90
N ARG A 85 -22.84 -11.88 6.63
CA ARG A 85 -23.45 -12.36 5.37
C ARG A 85 -24.96 -12.41 5.50
N ARG A 86 -25.65 -11.53 4.78
CA ARG A 86 -27.11 -11.41 4.80
C ARG A 86 -27.75 -12.00 3.54
N ARG A 87 -28.78 -12.84 3.71
CA ARG A 87 -29.49 -13.44 2.57
C ARG A 87 -30.23 -12.36 1.78
N GLY A 88 -29.97 -12.30 0.46
CA GLY A 88 -30.64 -11.35 -0.45
C GLY A 88 -30.20 -9.89 -0.30
N LYS A 89 -29.18 -9.60 0.53
CA LYS A 89 -28.60 -8.26 0.72
C LYS A 89 -27.08 -8.32 0.57
N PRO A 90 -26.41 -7.19 0.29
CA PRO A 90 -24.96 -7.13 0.35
C PRO A 90 -24.46 -7.52 1.75
N SER A 91 -23.27 -8.12 1.81
CA SER A 91 -22.63 -8.41 3.10
C SER A 91 -22.11 -7.12 3.73
N VAL A 92 -22.19 -7.03 5.05
CA VAL A 92 -21.56 -5.93 5.79
C VAL A 92 -20.15 -6.33 6.16
N VAL A 93 -19.18 -5.52 5.74
CA VAL A 93 -17.76 -5.75 6.02
C VAL A 93 -17.30 -4.75 7.08
N THR A 94 -16.71 -5.25 8.16
CA THR A 94 -16.16 -4.43 9.26
C THR A 94 -14.65 -4.61 9.32
N LEU A 95 -13.90 -3.51 9.47
CA LEU A 95 -12.44 -3.58 9.67
C LEU A 95 -12.08 -4.15 11.05
N LEU A 96 -11.00 -4.93 11.10
CA LEU A 96 -10.36 -5.41 12.34
C LEU A 96 -8.94 -4.81 12.45
N ASP A 97 -8.30 -4.99 13.61
CA ASP A 97 -6.93 -4.55 13.87
C ASP A 97 -5.92 -5.18 12.89
N GLU A 98 -4.92 -4.39 12.46
CA GLU A 98 -4.00 -4.83 11.41
C GLU A 98 -3.00 -5.91 11.86
N SER A 99 -2.91 -6.18 13.17
CA SER A 99 -2.13 -7.30 13.71
C SER A 99 -2.70 -8.66 13.30
N GLY A 100 -4.00 -8.74 12.98
CA GLY A 100 -4.70 -9.98 12.65
C GLY A 100 -5.00 -10.87 13.85
N ASP A 101 -5.05 -10.30 15.06
CA ASP A 101 -5.48 -10.98 16.29
C ASP A 101 -7.01 -11.08 16.44
N GLY A 102 -7.76 -10.42 15.54
CA GLY A 102 -9.22 -10.40 15.53
C GLY A 102 -9.84 -9.33 16.44
N SER A 103 -9.02 -8.48 17.06
CA SER A 103 -9.52 -7.37 17.87
C SER A 103 -10.20 -6.29 17.01
N PRO A 104 -11.17 -5.54 17.58
CA PRO A 104 -11.89 -4.51 16.82
C PRO A 104 -10.93 -3.44 16.31
N TYR A 105 -11.14 -2.98 15.07
CA TYR A 105 -10.37 -1.88 14.52
C TYR A 105 -10.47 -0.64 15.43
N ARG A 106 -9.31 -0.12 15.83
CA ARG A 106 -9.23 1.13 16.58
C ARG A 106 -8.69 2.20 15.65
N PRO A 107 -9.46 3.28 15.39
CA PRO A 107 -8.93 4.39 14.64
C PRO A 107 -7.74 4.96 15.41
N PRO A 108 -6.63 5.27 14.72
CA PRO A 108 -5.50 5.84 15.40
C PRO A 108 -5.85 7.21 15.96
N ARG A 109 -5.83 7.34 17.29
CA ARG A 109 -6.34 8.54 17.98
C ARG A 109 -5.36 9.70 17.97
N GLY A 110 -4.35 9.67 17.09
CA GLY A 110 -3.27 10.64 17.08
C GLY A 110 -2.52 10.67 18.41
N SER A 111 -2.54 9.56 19.17
CA SER A 111 -1.88 9.51 20.46
C SER A 111 -0.35 9.52 20.28
N LYS A 112 0.37 9.76 21.38
CA LYS A 112 1.84 9.75 21.39
C LYS A 112 2.40 8.36 21.06
N ASP A 113 1.57 7.32 21.05
CA ASP A 113 1.96 5.96 20.67
C ASP A 113 2.38 5.89 19.18
N PRO A 114 3.60 5.39 18.88
CA PRO A 114 4.06 5.16 17.51
C PRO A 114 3.19 4.18 16.71
N LEU A 115 2.41 3.33 17.37
CA LEU A 115 1.49 2.36 16.74
C LEU A 115 0.16 3.00 16.30
N ASP A 116 -0.10 4.25 16.68
CA ASP A 116 -1.45 4.86 16.71
C ASP A 116 -1.57 6.08 15.77
N ARG A 117 -0.96 6.02 14.57
CA ARG A 117 -0.99 7.11 13.56
C ARG A 117 -1.20 6.61 12.14
N TRP A 118 -2.44 6.66 11.64
CA TRP A 118 -2.76 6.27 10.26
C TRP A 118 -2.47 7.37 9.24
N VAL A 119 -2.02 6.93 8.08
CA VAL A 119 -1.97 7.70 6.84
C VAL A 119 -3.27 7.46 6.07
N ARG A 120 -4.16 8.45 6.01
CA ARG A 120 -5.33 8.40 5.12
C ARG A 120 -4.88 8.07 3.69
N VAL A 121 -5.47 7.02 3.10
CA VAL A 121 -5.31 6.72 1.68
C VAL A 121 -6.08 7.80 0.92
N PRO A 122 -5.41 8.69 0.16
CA PRO A 122 -6.07 9.80 -0.52
C PRO A 122 -6.90 9.29 -1.71
N ILE A 123 -7.98 10.01 -2.03
CA ILE A 123 -8.89 9.64 -3.13
C ILE A 123 -8.18 9.69 -4.48
N GLU A 124 -7.19 10.57 -4.62
CA GLU A 124 -6.38 10.78 -5.81
C GLU A 124 -5.61 9.52 -6.23
N LEU A 125 -5.33 8.61 -5.28
CA LEU A 125 -4.70 7.32 -5.58
C LEU A 125 -5.57 6.46 -6.52
N TRP A 126 -6.90 6.54 -6.38
CA TRP A 126 -7.87 5.76 -7.13
C TRP A 126 -8.20 6.34 -8.51
N GLN A 127 -7.81 7.59 -8.76
CA GLN A 127 -8.11 8.31 -10.00
C GLN A 127 -7.06 8.07 -11.10
N GLY A 128 -5.90 7.49 -10.76
CA GLY A 128 -4.80 7.30 -11.70
C GLY A 128 -4.60 5.85 -12.12
N ASP A 129 -4.44 5.61 -13.43
CA ASP A 129 -4.19 4.27 -14.00
C ASP A 129 -2.95 3.57 -13.42
N SER A 130 -1.94 4.35 -13.02
CA SER A 130 -0.68 3.82 -12.49
C SER A 130 -0.84 3.06 -11.18
N PHE A 131 -1.88 3.34 -10.39
CA PHE A 131 -2.20 2.56 -9.20
C PHE A 131 -2.72 1.16 -9.57
N TYR A 132 -3.57 1.06 -10.59
CA TYR A 132 -4.14 -0.21 -11.06
C TYR A 132 -3.10 -1.11 -11.75
N GLN A 133 -2.01 -0.53 -12.24
CA GLN A 133 -0.86 -1.26 -12.79
C GLN A 133 0.01 -1.94 -11.71
N LEU A 134 -0.18 -1.61 -10.42
CA LEU A 134 0.55 -2.26 -9.35
C LEU A 134 0.07 -3.71 -9.18
N GLY A 135 1.03 -4.63 -9.26
CA GLY A 135 0.83 -6.02 -8.87
C GLY A 135 0.97 -6.22 -7.36
N THR A 136 0.84 -7.46 -6.91
CA THR A 136 0.98 -7.84 -5.49
C THR A 136 2.22 -7.26 -4.81
N PRO A 137 3.44 -7.29 -5.40
CA PRO A 137 4.62 -6.70 -4.75
C PRO A 137 4.53 -5.18 -4.54
N GLY A 138 4.00 -4.44 -5.51
CA GLY A 138 3.83 -2.99 -5.41
C GLY A 138 2.81 -2.60 -4.34
N LEU A 139 1.65 -3.27 -4.33
CA LEU A 139 0.62 -3.04 -3.33
C LEU A 139 1.07 -3.47 -1.92
N ALA A 140 1.81 -4.57 -1.82
CA ALA A 140 2.37 -5.02 -0.54
C ALA A 140 3.38 -4.02 0.02
N MET A 141 4.26 -3.47 -0.84
CA MET A 141 5.18 -2.42 -0.41
C MET A 141 4.46 -1.12 -0.04
N LEU A 142 3.38 -0.77 -0.73
CA LEU A 142 2.55 0.38 -0.37
C LEU A 142 1.97 0.20 1.04
N LEU A 143 1.33 -0.94 1.32
CA LEU A 143 0.79 -1.26 2.65
C LEU A 143 1.88 -1.29 3.73
N ALA A 144 3.04 -1.89 3.45
CA ALA A 144 4.15 -1.92 4.40
C ALA A 144 4.66 -0.52 4.75
N ILE A 145 4.75 0.37 3.76
CA ILE A 145 5.13 1.76 3.98
C ILE A 145 4.02 2.51 4.71
N LEU A 146 2.74 2.27 4.42
CA LEU A 146 1.65 2.92 5.15
C LEU A 146 1.61 2.53 6.63
N ALA A 147 1.80 1.24 6.95
CA ALA A 147 1.73 0.71 8.31
C ALA A 147 2.85 1.22 9.23
N GLU A 148 4.01 1.57 8.67
CA GLU A 148 5.20 1.95 9.44
C GLU A 148 5.49 3.45 9.39
N ARG A 149 4.67 4.21 8.65
CA ARG A 149 4.91 5.64 8.44
C ARG A 149 4.43 6.45 9.63
N ASN A 150 5.39 7.01 10.36
CA ASN A 150 5.10 7.92 11.47
C ASN A 150 4.49 9.27 11.06
N LYS A 151 4.86 9.81 9.89
CA LYS A 151 4.39 11.13 9.40
C LYS A 151 4.21 11.19 7.88
N PRO A 152 3.23 11.97 7.37
CA PRO A 152 2.98 12.08 5.94
C PRO A 152 4.16 12.44 5.05
N ASN A 153 4.97 13.43 5.41
CA ASN A 153 6.00 13.92 4.49
C ASN A 153 7.42 13.57 4.94
N GLU A 154 7.55 12.51 5.75
CA GLU A 154 8.84 12.09 6.30
C GLU A 154 9.38 10.85 5.57
N PRO A 155 10.62 10.91 5.04
CA PRO A 155 11.25 9.73 4.46
C PRO A 155 11.52 8.67 5.52
N MET A 156 11.05 7.44 5.28
CA MET A 156 11.32 6.30 6.16
C MET A 156 12.47 5.46 5.63
N TRP A 157 13.09 4.64 6.49
CA TRP A 157 14.14 3.73 6.07
C TRP A 157 14.10 2.45 6.91
N TRP A 158 14.51 1.33 6.30
CA TRP A 158 14.77 0.08 7.01
C TRP A 158 16.01 -0.59 6.44
N SER A 159 16.77 -1.25 7.32
CA SER A 159 17.69 -2.30 6.86
C SER A 159 16.91 -3.46 6.25
N ILE A 160 17.56 -4.29 5.43
CA ILE A 160 16.92 -5.47 4.81
C ILE A 160 16.43 -6.42 5.90
N SER A 161 17.27 -6.70 6.90
CA SER A 161 16.97 -7.60 8.00
C SER A 161 15.82 -7.08 8.88
N GLN A 162 15.77 -5.77 9.17
CA GLN A 162 14.66 -5.20 9.95
C GLN A 162 13.34 -5.29 9.19
N PHE A 163 13.35 -5.03 7.87
CA PHE A 163 12.15 -5.15 7.05
C PHE A 163 11.62 -6.58 7.03
N GLN A 164 12.48 -7.58 6.81
CA GLN A 164 12.07 -8.99 6.84
C GLN A 164 11.55 -9.40 8.23
N ARG A 165 12.19 -8.92 9.29
CA ARG A 165 11.79 -9.24 10.66
C ARG A 165 10.46 -8.61 11.06
N ARG A 166 10.18 -7.36 10.67
CA ARG A 166 8.94 -6.64 11.06
C ARG A 166 7.77 -6.93 10.12
N ILE A 167 8.03 -6.91 8.81
CA ILE A 167 6.98 -7.01 7.78
C ILE A 167 6.81 -8.44 7.28
N GLY A 168 7.83 -9.28 7.39
CA GLY A 168 7.78 -10.69 6.95
C GLY A 168 7.95 -10.91 5.45
N LEU A 169 8.07 -9.85 4.64
CA LEU A 169 8.18 -9.95 3.19
C LEU A 169 9.61 -10.23 2.72
N ALA A 170 9.72 -11.08 1.69
CA ALA A 170 11.00 -11.43 1.08
C ALA A 170 11.72 -10.21 0.44
N PRO A 171 13.06 -10.19 0.39
CA PRO A 171 13.83 -9.10 -0.21
C PRO A 171 13.51 -8.89 -1.71
N THR A 172 13.20 -9.98 -2.41
CA THR A 172 12.80 -9.96 -3.83
C THR A 172 11.44 -9.26 -4.02
N THR A 173 10.47 -9.53 -3.14
CA THR A 173 9.18 -8.82 -3.10
C THR A 173 9.38 -7.34 -2.83
N ARG A 174 10.25 -6.99 -1.86
CA ARG A 174 10.62 -5.59 -1.58
C ARG A 174 11.21 -4.91 -2.81
N ALA A 175 12.21 -5.51 -3.45
CA ALA A 175 12.87 -4.93 -4.61
C ALA A 175 11.90 -4.68 -5.78
N ARG A 176 11.06 -5.68 -6.08
CA ARG A 176 10.02 -5.55 -7.13
C ARG A 176 8.97 -4.50 -6.78
N GLY A 177 8.50 -4.47 -5.53
CA GLY A 177 7.50 -3.51 -5.08
C GLY A 177 8.02 -2.07 -5.10
N VAL A 178 9.26 -1.84 -4.65
CA VAL A 178 9.92 -0.52 -4.75
C VAL A 178 10.05 -0.10 -6.21
N LYS A 179 10.44 -1.01 -7.11
CA LYS A 179 10.52 -0.73 -8.54
C LYS A 179 9.16 -0.30 -9.10
N GLN A 180 8.10 -1.09 -8.87
CA GLN A 180 6.75 -0.78 -9.34
C GLN A 180 6.24 0.57 -8.82
N LEU A 181 6.43 0.86 -7.53
CA LEU A 181 6.00 2.13 -6.94
C LEU A 181 6.76 3.33 -7.51
N ARG A 182 8.04 3.18 -7.84
CA ARG A 182 8.84 4.24 -8.51
C ARG A 182 8.37 4.48 -9.93
N GLU A 183 8.13 3.41 -10.69
CA GLU A 183 7.63 3.48 -12.08
C GLU A 183 6.23 4.11 -12.14
N ALA A 184 5.38 3.81 -11.15
CA ALA A 184 4.07 4.45 -10.98
C ALA A 184 4.15 5.92 -10.50
N GLY A 185 5.34 6.41 -10.14
CA GLY A 185 5.55 7.76 -9.58
C GLY A 185 5.04 7.94 -8.14
N LEU A 186 4.63 6.86 -7.48
CA LEU A 186 4.06 6.87 -6.13
C LEU A 186 5.12 6.89 -5.03
N LEU A 187 6.40 6.65 -5.37
CA LEU A 187 7.50 6.53 -4.42
C LEU A 187 8.78 7.18 -4.97
N THR A 188 9.43 8.02 -4.14
CA THR A 188 10.85 8.33 -4.27
C THR A 188 11.66 7.41 -3.37
N ALA A 189 12.68 6.76 -3.93
CA ALA A 189 13.66 6.02 -3.16
C ALA A 189 15.06 6.59 -3.38
N GLU A 190 15.70 7.04 -2.30
CA GLU A 190 17.01 7.69 -2.33
C GLU A 190 18.03 6.91 -1.54
N ARG A 191 19.27 6.85 -2.04
CA ARG A 191 20.41 6.33 -1.29
C ARG A 191 21.05 7.50 -0.54
N LYS A 192 21.02 7.47 0.79
CA LYS A 192 21.72 8.44 1.63
C LYS A 192 22.94 7.78 2.24
N ARG A 193 24.11 8.37 1.99
CA ARG A 193 25.33 8.05 2.73
C ARG A 193 25.19 8.60 4.14
N LEU A 194 25.48 7.77 5.13
CA LEU A 194 25.60 8.23 6.50
C LEU A 194 27.03 8.74 6.71
N PRO A 195 27.21 9.79 7.53
CA PRO A 195 28.54 10.23 7.90
C PRO A 195 29.31 9.06 8.52
N SER A 196 30.51 8.80 8.03
CA SER A 196 31.37 7.76 8.59
C SER A 196 31.74 8.11 10.03
N VAL A 197 31.88 7.08 10.87
CA VAL A 197 32.49 7.25 12.19
C VAL A 197 33.98 7.56 11.94
N PRO A 198 34.54 8.66 12.48
CA PRO A 198 35.96 8.96 12.31
C PRO A 198 36.83 7.76 12.73
N GLY A 199 37.73 7.32 11.87
CA GLY A 199 38.62 6.17 12.11
C GLY A 199 38.11 4.81 11.63
N SER A 200 36.92 4.74 11.02
CA SER A 200 36.44 3.51 10.38
C SER A 200 37.03 3.37 8.96
N PHE A 201 37.73 2.26 8.69
CA PHE A 201 38.13 1.84 7.34
C PHE A 201 36.97 1.28 6.50
N ALA A 202 35.77 1.14 7.08
CA ALA A 202 34.60 0.66 6.36
C ALA A 202 34.01 1.76 5.47
N ASN A 203 33.52 1.35 4.29
CA ASN A 203 32.74 2.22 3.41
C ASN A 203 31.58 2.88 4.17
N ASP A 204 31.29 4.15 3.84
CA ASP A 204 30.16 4.88 4.40
C ASP A 204 28.88 4.03 4.32
N PRO A 205 28.22 3.76 5.46
CA PRO A 205 27.01 2.96 5.44
C PRO A 205 25.94 3.72 4.64
N VAL A 206 25.44 3.08 3.58
CA VAL A 206 24.37 3.63 2.75
C VAL A 206 23.04 3.10 3.27
N ARG A 207 22.10 4.01 3.54
CA ARG A 207 20.69 3.66 3.78
C ARG A 207 19.82 4.08 2.61
N GLN A 208 18.81 3.27 2.33
CA GLN A 208 17.78 3.64 1.36
C GLN A 208 16.57 4.23 2.08
N THR A 209 16.22 5.47 1.76
CA THR A 209 15.03 6.16 2.27
C THR A 209 13.89 6.09 1.26
N TYR A 210 12.65 6.03 1.75
CA TYR A 210 11.41 5.88 1.00
C TYR A 210 10.44 7.00 1.34
N LEU A 211 9.94 7.72 0.34
CA LEU A 211 8.96 8.80 0.49
C LEU A 211 7.79 8.59 -0.47
N LEU A 212 6.58 8.44 0.05
CA LEU A 212 5.35 8.26 -0.75
C LEU A 212 4.75 9.58 -1.21
N HIS A 213 4.20 9.58 -2.43
CA HIS A 213 3.59 10.72 -3.10
C HIS A 213 2.09 10.51 -3.35
N LEU A 214 1.32 10.14 -2.33
CA LEU A 214 -0.06 9.68 -2.55
C LEU A 214 -1.04 10.79 -3.01
N GLY A 215 -0.78 12.06 -2.68
CA GLY A 215 -1.60 13.21 -3.11
C GLY A 215 -0.94 14.13 -4.16
N GLU A 216 0.37 14.01 -4.38
CA GLU A 216 1.12 14.89 -5.29
C GLU A 216 1.25 14.35 -6.72
N VAL A 217 0.90 13.07 -6.94
CA VAL A 217 1.05 12.44 -8.27
C VAL A 217 0.09 13.03 -9.29
N ALA A 218 -1.10 13.46 -8.86
CA ALA A 218 -2.04 14.20 -9.69
C ALA A 218 -1.51 15.59 -10.09
N THR A 219 -0.87 16.31 -9.16
CA THR A 219 -0.35 17.68 -9.38
C THR A 219 0.95 17.71 -10.17
N ARG A 220 1.87 16.74 -9.97
CA ARG A 220 3.09 16.61 -10.79
C ARG A 220 2.77 16.31 -12.26
N ARG A 221 1.74 15.50 -12.55
CA ARG A 221 1.30 15.23 -13.93
C ARG A 221 0.70 16.46 -14.60
N ARG A 222 -0.12 17.26 -13.89
CA ARG A 222 -0.62 18.55 -14.40
C ARG A 222 0.53 19.50 -14.73
N ARG A 223 1.55 19.60 -13.87
CA ARG A 223 2.74 20.42 -14.13
C ARG A 223 3.54 19.92 -15.34
N LYS A 224 3.80 18.61 -15.46
CA LYS A 224 4.54 18.06 -16.60
C LYS A 224 3.80 18.26 -17.93
N ARG A 225 2.48 18.01 -17.98
CA ARG A 225 1.65 18.28 -19.17
C ARG A 225 1.58 19.78 -19.52
N ALA A 226 1.55 20.67 -18.53
CA ALA A 226 1.56 22.10 -18.76
C ALA A 226 2.91 22.60 -19.32
N VAL A 227 4.02 22.00 -18.89
CA VAL A 227 5.37 22.29 -19.43
C VAL A 227 5.51 21.76 -20.86
N ASP A 228 5.09 20.52 -21.12
CA ASP A 228 5.16 19.90 -22.46
C ASP A 228 4.20 20.59 -23.47
N GLY A 229 3.05 21.10 -22.99
CA GLY A 229 2.09 21.86 -23.81
C GLY A 229 2.54 23.28 -24.15
N LYS A 230 3.39 23.90 -23.32
CA LYS A 230 3.90 25.27 -23.55
C LYS A 230 5.06 25.31 -24.56
N GLY A 231 5.73 24.18 -24.80
CA GLY A 231 6.82 24.05 -25.77
C GLY A 231 6.39 23.83 -27.24
N LYS A 232 5.11 23.56 -27.51
CA LYS A 232 4.60 23.31 -28.89
C LYS A 232 3.91 24.51 -29.54
N GLY A 233 3.87 25.66 -28.88
CA GLY A 233 3.11 26.84 -29.34
C GLY A 233 3.90 27.99 -29.97
N SER A 234 5.23 27.90 -30.14
CA SER A 234 6.06 29.03 -30.62
C SER A 234 6.83 28.76 -31.91
N ALA A 235 6.28 27.99 -32.84
CA ALA A 235 6.87 27.77 -34.16
C ALA A 235 5.82 27.69 -35.28
N SER A 236 5.00 28.73 -35.44
CA SER A 236 4.34 29.01 -36.73
C SER A 236 3.77 30.44 -36.77
N ALA A 237 4.63 31.42 -37.01
CA ALA A 237 4.22 32.71 -37.56
C ALA A 237 5.44 33.30 -38.27
N GLY A 238 5.54 33.07 -39.58
CA GLY A 238 6.65 33.57 -40.37
C GLY A 238 6.69 32.95 -41.76
N ARG A 239 5.72 33.32 -42.61
CA ARG A 239 5.90 33.71 -44.02
C ARG A 239 4.53 33.94 -44.67
#